data_AF-A0A9D4Y516-F1
#
_entry.id   AF-A0A9D4Y516-F1
#
_cell.length_a   1.000
_cell.length_b   1.000
_cell.length_c   1.000
_cell.angle_alpha   90.00
_cell.angle_beta   90.00
_cell.angle_gamma   90.00
#
_symmetry.space_group_name_H-M   'P 1'
#
loop_
_entity.id
_entity.type
_entity.pdbx_description
1 polymer ?
#
loop_
_entity_poly.entity_id
_entity_poly.type
_entity_poly.pdbx_seq_one_letter_code
_entity_poly.pdbx_strand_id
1 'polypeptide(L)'
;MLTLKGGSRPPWVGLGASVWVQIASGNTFTLPLYSHSLKFVLGFNQRQVTLLGVANDIGENVGLLPGIACNRLPPWLILSVGAFTSLVGYGILWLAVTQTLPNLPYLLLWFALVIASNGSAWLTTLVLVASMRNFPVSRGKVAGILKGYGGLSAAVFTQIYSVLLHNDSSKFLMLLTIGIPVVCFSMMFLCHLGCISSATIIFGNLILLRDSEQPLGSSDSLGQGKDDKIESLLGSSTTGTLGSSNDDDPSEVAFLLAIGEEEVLE
;
A
#
# COMPACT_ATOMS: atom_id res chain seq x y z
N MET A 1 -8.45 -9.60 25.22
CA MET A 1 -6.98 -9.65 25.39
C MET A 1 -6.40 -9.92 24.01
N LEU A 2 -5.78 -8.92 23.36
CA LEU A 2 -5.26 -9.07 21.99
C LEU A 2 -4.07 -10.03 22.02
N THR A 3 -4.23 -11.22 21.45
CA THR A 3 -3.19 -12.22 21.33
C THR A 3 -2.12 -11.68 20.37
N LEU A 4 -1.03 -11.14 20.93
CA LEU A 4 0.14 -10.72 20.15
C LEU A 4 0.75 -11.96 19.49
N LYS A 5 0.43 -12.16 18.21
CA LYS A 5 1.03 -13.22 17.39
C LYS A 5 2.49 -12.85 17.15
N GLY A 6 3.36 -13.34 18.03
CA GLY A 6 4.81 -13.15 17.96
C GLY A 6 5.37 -13.78 16.69
N GLY A 7 5.47 -12.99 15.62
CA GLY A 7 6.27 -13.34 14.46
C GLY A 7 7.75 -13.35 14.84
N SER A 8 8.49 -14.33 14.31
CA SER A 8 9.92 -14.60 14.62
C SER A 8 10.91 -13.49 14.21
N ARG A 9 10.46 -12.26 13.90
CA ARG A 9 11.31 -11.15 13.44
C ARG A 9 10.92 -9.81 14.07
N PRO A 10 11.89 -8.93 14.35
CA PRO A 10 11.60 -7.65 14.94
C PRO A 10 10.72 -6.82 13.99
N PRO A 11 9.57 -6.30 14.46
CA PRO A 11 8.61 -5.52 13.66
C PRO A 11 9.25 -4.30 12.98
N TRP A 12 10.41 -3.86 13.49
CA TRP A 12 11.25 -2.79 12.99
C TRP A 12 11.86 -3.04 11.61
N VAL A 13 12.12 -4.29 11.22
CA VAL A 13 12.66 -4.61 9.89
C VAL A 13 11.61 -4.36 8.80
N GLY A 14 10.35 -4.73 9.08
CA GLY A 14 9.22 -4.42 8.21
C GLY A 14 9.00 -2.92 8.08
N LEU A 15 9.13 -2.18 9.20
CA LEU A 15 9.05 -0.72 9.19
C LEU A 15 10.14 -0.08 8.33
N GLY A 16 11.39 -0.55 8.45
CA GLY A 16 12.50 -0.05 7.64
C GLY A 16 12.27 -0.31 6.14
N ALA A 17 11.81 -1.51 5.77
CA ALA A 17 11.46 -1.82 4.38
C ALA A 17 10.33 -0.93 3.85
N SER A 18 9.31 -0.67 4.67
CA SER A 18 8.22 0.25 4.36
C SER A 18 8.71 1.67 4.10
N VAL A 19 9.68 2.17 4.86
CA VAL A 19 10.28 3.51 4.64
C VAL A 19 10.93 3.61 3.26
N TRP A 20 11.70 2.60 2.85
CA TRP A 20 12.34 2.59 1.52
C TRP A 20 11.32 2.58 0.37
N VAL A 21 10.30 1.73 0.48
CA VAL A 21 9.22 1.67 -0.52
C VAL A 21 8.39 2.96 -0.52
N GLN A 22 8.19 3.58 0.64
CA GLN A 22 7.47 4.85 0.78
C GLN A 22 8.24 6.04 0.17
N ILE A 23 9.57 6.05 0.26
CA ILE A 23 10.39 7.03 -0.46
C ILE A 23 10.28 6.77 -1.98
N ALA A 24 10.29 5.50 -2.40
CA ALA A 24 10.15 5.15 -3.82
C ALA A 24 8.76 5.50 -4.39
N SER A 25 7.70 5.45 -3.59
CA SER A 25 6.34 5.79 -4.03
C SER A 25 6.10 7.29 -4.20
N GLY A 26 6.87 8.16 -3.54
CA GLY A 26 6.77 9.62 -3.72
C GLY A 26 7.37 10.16 -5.03
N ASN A 27 7.42 9.32 -6.06
CA ASN A 27 7.85 9.67 -7.41
C ASN A 27 6.89 10.66 -8.12
N THR A 28 5.64 10.75 -7.67
CA THR A 28 4.61 11.62 -8.22
C THR A 28 4.95 13.11 -8.04
N PHE A 29 5.60 13.46 -6.92
CA PHE A 29 6.10 14.81 -6.63
C PHE A 29 7.27 15.26 -7.52
N THR A 30 7.81 14.38 -8.36
CA THR A 30 9.02 14.65 -9.15
C THR A 30 8.75 15.20 -10.54
N LEU A 31 7.48 15.35 -10.94
CA LEU A 31 7.08 15.92 -12.23
C LEU A 31 7.80 17.24 -12.57
N PRO A 32 7.96 18.20 -11.63
CA PRO A 32 8.69 19.44 -11.91
C PRO A 32 10.13 19.21 -12.42
N LEU A 33 10.83 18.17 -11.96
CA LEU A 33 12.23 17.91 -12.28
C LEU A 33 12.48 17.57 -13.76
N TYR A 34 11.53 16.89 -14.42
CA TYR A 34 11.63 16.52 -15.84
C TYR A 34 10.65 17.27 -16.75
N SER A 35 9.73 18.04 -16.19
CA SER A 35 8.72 18.82 -16.93
C SER A 35 9.33 19.78 -17.96
N HIS A 36 10.48 20.38 -17.65
CA HIS A 36 11.18 21.29 -18.56
C HIS A 36 11.68 20.56 -19.81
N SER A 37 12.28 19.38 -19.63
CA SER A 37 12.72 18.55 -20.75
C SER A 37 11.56 18.03 -21.59
N LEU A 38 10.41 17.72 -20.99
CA LEU A 38 9.21 17.38 -21.77
C LEU A 38 8.77 18.54 -22.68
N LYS A 39 8.79 19.78 -22.20
CA LYS A 39 8.48 20.96 -23.04
C LYS A 39 9.46 21.11 -24.19
N PHE A 40 10.75 21.03 -23.88
CA PHE A 40 11.80 21.30 -24.86
C PHE A 40 11.91 20.20 -25.91
N VAL A 41 11.87 18.92 -25.51
CA VAL A 41 12.08 17.77 -26.39
C VAL A 41 10.83 17.43 -27.19
N LEU A 42 9.64 17.48 -26.57
CA LEU A 42 8.38 17.09 -27.23
C LEU A 42 7.60 18.30 -27.79
N GLY A 43 8.13 19.52 -27.63
CA GLY A 43 7.46 20.75 -28.07
C GLY A 43 6.17 21.05 -27.31
N PHE A 44 6.04 20.56 -26.06
CA PHE A 44 4.81 20.74 -25.29
C PHE A 44 4.59 22.17 -24.84
N ASN A 45 3.34 22.61 -24.92
CA ASN A 45 2.92 23.90 -24.41
C ASN A 45 2.70 23.85 -22.88
N GLN A 46 2.70 25.01 -22.21
CA GLN A 46 2.48 25.10 -20.76
C GLN A 46 1.20 24.37 -20.33
N ARG A 47 0.10 24.53 -21.09
CA ARG A 47 -1.18 23.86 -20.81
C ARG A 47 -1.06 22.34 -20.82
N GLN A 48 -0.28 21.77 -21.74
CA GLN A 48 -0.10 20.32 -21.84
C GLN A 48 0.66 19.75 -20.66
N VAL A 49 1.67 20.48 -20.15
CA VAL A 49 2.39 20.09 -18.94
C VAL A 49 1.54 20.23 -17.70
N THR A 50 0.71 21.29 -17.60
CA THR A 50 -0.27 21.40 -16.52
C THR A 50 -1.27 20.24 -16.53
N LEU A 51 -1.74 19.82 -17.71
CA LEU A 51 -2.59 18.64 -17.85
C LEU A 51 -1.89 17.31 -17.50
N LEU A 52 -0.55 17.24 -17.60
CA LEU A 52 0.22 16.11 -17.06
C LEU A 52 0.24 16.14 -15.52
N GLY A 53 0.28 17.31 -14.90
CA GLY A 53 0.05 17.44 -13.45
C GLY A 53 -1.30 16.88 -13.04
N VAL A 54 -2.37 17.26 -13.75
CA VAL A 54 -3.72 16.70 -13.53
C VAL A 54 -3.75 15.17 -13.72
N ALA A 55 -2.99 14.64 -14.68
CA ALA A 55 -2.87 13.19 -14.88
C ALA A 55 -2.27 12.49 -13.65
N ASN A 56 -1.25 13.11 -13.04
CA ASN A 56 -0.63 12.61 -11.82
C ASN A 56 -1.64 12.57 -10.68
N ASP A 57 -2.35 13.68 -10.45
CA ASP A 57 -3.35 13.80 -9.39
C ASP A 57 -4.47 12.76 -9.58
N ILE A 58 -4.94 12.56 -10.82
CA ILE A 58 -5.95 11.52 -11.13
C ILE A 58 -5.41 10.12 -10.80
N GLY A 59 -4.16 9.81 -11.17
CA GLY A 59 -3.57 8.50 -10.90
C GLY A 59 -3.49 8.18 -9.41
N GLU A 60 -3.18 9.18 -8.58
CA GLU A 60 -3.15 9.07 -7.11
C GLU A 60 -4.57 8.86 -6.53
N ASN A 61 -5.58 9.57 -7.06
CA ASN A 61 -6.97 9.44 -6.63
C ASN A 61 -7.62 8.08 -6.99
N VAL A 62 -7.19 7.43 -8.08
CA VAL A 62 -7.62 6.05 -8.42
C VAL A 62 -7.04 5.02 -7.44
N GLY A 63 -6.22 5.46 -6.47
CA GLY A 63 -5.66 4.69 -5.36
C GLY A 63 -6.64 4.16 -4.30
N LEU A 64 -7.94 4.47 -4.37
CA LEU A 64 -8.93 3.86 -3.46
C LEU A 64 -9.06 2.33 -3.64
N LEU A 65 -8.80 1.80 -4.84
CA LEU A 65 -8.82 0.36 -5.13
C LEU A 65 -7.79 -0.46 -4.31
N PRO A 66 -6.53 0.00 -4.15
CA PRO A 66 -5.53 -0.69 -3.34
C PRO A 66 -5.96 -1.00 -1.91
N GLY A 67 -6.79 -0.15 -1.28
CA GLY A 67 -7.27 -0.39 0.08
C GLY A 67 -8.09 -1.68 0.19
N ILE A 68 -8.98 -1.91 -0.77
CA ILE A 68 -9.77 -3.14 -0.87
C ILE A 68 -8.87 -4.32 -1.27
N ALA A 69 -7.94 -4.11 -2.21
CA ALA A 69 -7.02 -5.14 -2.67
C ALA A 69 -6.09 -5.64 -1.56
N CYS A 70 -5.63 -4.76 -0.66
CA CYS A 70 -4.77 -5.09 0.50
C CYS A 70 -5.43 -6.00 1.53
N ASN A 71 -6.75 -6.18 1.47
CA ASN A 71 -7.50 -7.10 2.33
C ASN A 71 -7.68 -8.48 1.69
N ARG A 72 -7.57 -8.59 0.36
CA ARG A 72 -7.84 -9.82 -0.38
C ARG A 72 -6.60 -10.46 -0.99
N LEU A 73 -5.61 -9.66 -1.36
CA LEU A 73 -4.42 -10.11 -2.08
C LEU A 73 -3.18 -10.13 -1.16
N PRO A 74 -2.24 -11.06 -1.43
CA PRO A 74 -1.00 -11.10 -0.66
C PRO A 74 -0.12 -9.88 -0.96
N PRO A 75 0.64 -9.35 0.03
CA PRO A 75 1.47 -8.16 -0.11
C PRO A 75 2.43 -8.15 -1.30
N TRP A 76 3.02 -9.31 -1.63
CA TRP A 76 3.98 -9.42 -2.74
C TRP A 76 3.33 -9.13 -4.10
N LEU A 77 2.06 -9.49 -4.27
CA LEU A 77 1.36 -9.29 -5.54
C LEU A 77 1.05 -7.80 -5.75
N ILE A 78 0.61 -7.12 -4.68
CA ILE A 78 0.31 -5.68 -4.70
C ILE A 78 1.58 -4.87 -4.97
N LEU A 79 2.71 -5.26 -4.35
CA LEU A 79 4.01 -4.65 -4.59
C LEU A 79 4.48 -4.85 -6.04
N SER A 80 4.24 -6.04 -6.59
CA SER A 80 4.59 -6.36 -7.98
C SER A 80 3.75 -5.56 -8.98
N VAL A 81 2.45 -5.36 -8.70
CA VAL A 81 1.57 -4.50 -9.51
C VAL A 81 2.10 -3.07 -9.52
N GLY A 82 2.37 -2.49 -8.34
CA GLY A 82 2.92 -1.14 -8.22
C GLY A 82 4.23 -0.98 -9.00
N ALA A 83 5.17 -1.91 -8.81
CA ALA A 83 6.44 -1.93 -9.53
C ALA A 83 6.25 -2.02 -11.06
N PHE A 84 5.35 -2.87 -11.53
CA PHE A 84 5.08 -3.04 -12.96
C PHE A 84 4.45 -1.79 -13.56
N THR A 85 3.46 -1.19 -12.90
CA THR A 85 2.82 0.05 -13.35
C THR A 85 3.81 1.22 -13.39
N SER A 86 4.71 1.34 -12.41
CA SER A 86 5.76 2.36 -12.42
C SER A 86 6.79 2.12 -13.54
N LEU A 87 7.18 0.86 -13.78
CA LEU A 87 8.10 0.50 -14.86
C LEU A 87 7.51 0.87 -16.23
N VAL A 88 6.25 0.49 -16.48
CA VAL A 88 5.58 0.76 -17.76
C VAL A 88 5.34 2.26 -17.94
N GLY A 89 4.81 2.94 -16.93
CA GLY A 89 4.49 4.36 -17.00
C GLY A 89 5.73 5.23 -17.22
N TYR A 90 6.73 5.12 -16.35
CA TYR A 90 7.97 5.89 -16.51
C TYR A 90 8.82 5.42 -17.69
N GLY A 91 8.75 4.14 -18.06
CA GLY A 91 9.42 3.62 -19.25
C GLY A 91 8.92 4.27 -20.54
N ILE A 92 7.61 4.48 -20.66
CA ILE A 92 7.02 5.21 -21.80
C ILE A 92 7.47 6.68 -21.79
N LEU A 93 7.51 7.34 -20.63
CA LEU A 93 8.02 8.71 -20.51
C LEU A 93 9.51 8.79 -20.90
N TRP A 94 10.31 7.82 -20.48
CA TRP A 94 11.73 7.74 -20.82
C TRP A 94 11.94 7.54 -22.33
N LEU A 95 11.16 6.67 -22.97
CA LEU A 95 11.19 6.48 -24.43
C LEU A 95 10.83 7.79 -25.16
N ALA A 96 9.86 8.54 -24.65
CA ALA A 96 9.46 9.83 -25.23
C ALA A 96 10.56 10.88 -25.13
N VAL A 97 11.21 11.00 -23.96
CA VAL A 97 12.26 12.00 -23.74
C VAL A 97 13.56 11.63 -24.48
N THR A 98 13.85 10.34 -24.65
CA THR A 98 15.03 9.88 -25.41
C THR A 98 14.83 9.89 -26.93
N GLN A 99 13.63 10.22 -27.43
CA GLN A 99 13.29 10.22 -28.86
C GLN A 99 13.56 8.87 -29.55
N THR A 100 13.55 7.77 -28.78
CA THR A 100 13.75 6.41 -29.31
C THR A 100 12.57 5.96 -30.18
N LEU A 101 11.36 6.42 -29.86
CA LEU A 101 10.18 6.30 -30.70
C LEU A 101 9.73 7.69 -31.16
N PRO A 102 10.01 8.08 -32.41
CA PRO A 102 9.55 9.36 -32.94
C PRO A 102 8.02 9.35 -33.08
N ASN A 103 7.37 10.45 -32.64
CA ASN A 103 5.91 10.68 -32.72
C ASN A 103 5.02 9.93 -31.70
N LEU A 104 5.42 9.87 -30.43
CA LEU A 104 4.52 9.40 -29.37
C LEU A 104 3.33 10.36 -29.17
N PRO A 105 2.06 9.89 -29.23
CA PRO A 105 0.90 10.76 -29.07
C PRO A 105 0.78 11.25 -27.63
N TYR A 106 0.38 12.52 -27.47
CA TYR A 106 0.21 13.15 -26.14
C TYR A 106 -0.68 12.34 -25.20
N LEU A 107 -1.79 11.79 -25.72
CA LEU A 107 -2.72 10.97 -24.91
C LEU A 107 -2.04 9.74 -24.31
N LEU A 108 -1.12 9.10 -25.03
CA LEU A 108 -0.40 7.95 -24.50
C LEU A 108 0.51 8.34 -23.34
N LEU A 109 1.16 9.51 -23.41
CA LEU A 109 1.98 10.03 -22.32
C LEU A 109 1.13 10.43 -21.12
N TRP A 110 -0.04 11.00 -21.37
CA TRP A 110 -1.02 11.30 -20.33
C TRP A 110 -1.46 10.03 -19.60
N PHE A 111 -1.89 8.99 -20.33
CA PHE A 111 -2.26 7.70 -19.72
C PHE A 111 -1.07 7.00 -19.06
N ALA A 112 0.13 7.07 -19.64
CA ALA A 112 1.33 6.49 -19.04
C ALA A 112 1.64 7.12 -17.68
N LEU A 113 1.44 8.43 -17.55
CA LEU A 113 1.62 9.12 -16.28
C LEU A 113 0.54 8.74 -15.27
N VAL A 114 -0.73 8.65 -15.68
CA VAL A 114 -1.81 8.12 -14.82
C VAL A 114 -1.45 6.73 -14.28
N ILE A 115 -0.92 5.84 -15.13
CA ILE A 115 -0.50 4.49 -14.75
C ILE A 115 0.68 4.54 -13.78
N ALA A 116 1.68 5.39 -14.03
CA ALA A 116 2.84 5.56 -13.16
C ALA A 116 2.43 6.00 -11.74
N SER A 117 1.58 7.03 -11.68
CA SER A 117 1.06 7.61 -10.43
C SER A 117 0.10 6.66 -9.72
N ASN A 118 -0.66 5.84 -10.47
CA ASN A 118 -1.43 4.77 -9.87
C ASN A 118 -0.51 3.78 -9.15
N GLY A 119 0.61 3.38 -9.75
CA GLY A 119 1.60 2.52 -9.09
C GLY A 119 2.10 3.06 -7.75
N SER A 120 2.35 4.37 -7.67
CA SER A 120 2.68 5.08 -6.42
C SER A 120 1.64 4.85 -5.33
N ALA A 121 0.35 5.01 -5.66
CA ALA A 121 -0.73 4.84 -4.69
C ALA A 121 -0.79 3.39 -4.16
N TRP A 122 -0.63 2.39 -5.03
CA TRP A 122 -0.58 0.98 -4.63
C TRP A 122 0.56 0.70 -3.64
N LEU A 123 1.75 1.25 -3.90
CA LEU A 123 2.91 1.10 -3.02
C LEU A 123 2.67 1.75 -1.66
N THR A 124 2.18 2.98 -1.64
CA THR A 124 1.89 3.75 -0.41
C THR A 124 0.83 3.05 0.46
N THR A 125 -0.29 2.62 -0.13
CA THR A 125 -1.34 1.93 0.63
C THR A 125 -0.83 0.60 1.21
N LEU A 126 -0.07 -0.16 0.41
CA LEU A 126 0.50 -1.43 0.86
C LEU A 126 1.38 -1.26 2.10
N VAL A 127 2.31 -0.31 2.08
CA VAL A 127 3.25 -0.11 3.19
C VAL A 127 2.57 0.44 4.43
N LEU A 128 1.57 1.31 4.27
CA LEU A 128 0.77 1.81 5.39
C LEU A 128 -0.01 0.68 6.04
N VAL A 129 -0.79 -0.09 5.26
CA VAL A 129 -1.59 -1.20 5.77
C VAL A 129 -0.70 -2.26 6.43
N ALA A 130 0.41 -2.63 5.80
CA ALA A 130 1.35 -3.60 6.37
C ALA A 130 1.97 -3.11 7.69
N SER A 131 2.37 -1.84 7.76
CA SER A 131 3.00 -1.28 8.96
C SER A 131 2.02 -1.08 10.12
N MET A 132 0.77 -0.71 9.82
CA MET A 132 -0.30 -0.60 10.82
C MET A 132 -0.71 -1.95 11.41
N ARG A 133 -0.78 -3.01 10.58
CA ARG A 133 -1.01 -4.39 11.04
C ARG A 133 0.10 -4.89 11.96
N ASN A 134 1.33 -4.45 11.70
CA ASN A 134 2.52 -4.81 12.46
C ASN A 134 2.65 -4.04 13.78
N PHE A 135 2.05 -2.85 13.89
CA PHE A 135 2.02 -2.01 15.11
C PHE A 135 0.58 -1.61 15.50
N PRO A 136 -0.23 -2.56 16.00
CA PRO A 136 -1.66 -2.32 16.22
C PRO A 136 -1.98 -1.30 17.32
N VAL A 137 -1.05 -1.05 18.25
CA VAL A 137 -1.20 -0.09 19.36
C VAL A 137 -0.78 1.33 18.98
N SER A 138 0.07 1.50 17.96
CA SER A 138 0.65 2.79 17.57
C SER A 138 0.45 3.10 16.08
N ARG A 139 -0.73 2.75 15.55
CA ARG A 139 -1.07 2.84 14.11
C ARG A 139 -0.84 4.26 13.56
N GLY A 140 -1.36 5.28 14.25
CA GLY A 140 -1.25 6.69 13.83
C GLY A 140 0.18 7.20 13.80
N LYS A 141 1.00 6.88 14.82
CA LYS A 141 2.42 7.29 14.86
C LYS A 141 3.21 6.70 13.70
N VAL A 142 3.00 5.41 13.41
CA VAL A 142 3.67 4.71 12.32
C VAL A 142 3.22 5.25 10.96
N ALA A 143 1.93 5.45 10.75
CA ALA A 143 1.40 6.03 9.52
C ALA A 143 1.94 7.45 9.28
N GLY A 144 2.00 8.29 10.32
CA GLY A 144 2.57 9.63 10.25
C GLY A 144 4.05 9.64 9.88
N ILE A 145 4.87 8.73 10.45
CA ILE A 145 6.28 8.59 10.07
C ILE A 145 6.40 8.20 8.59
N LEU A 146 5.61 7.23 8.12
CA LEU A 146 5.64 6.79 6.72
C LEU A 146 5.22 7.93 5.78
N LYS A 147 4.07 8.57 5.98
CA LYS A 147 3.65 9.72 5.18
C LYS A 147 4.67 10.86 5.22
N GLY A 148 5.33 11.07 6.36
CA GLY A 148 6.46 12.01 6.48
C GLY A 148 7.63 11.67 5.53
N TYR A 149 8.03 10.40 5.45
CA TYR A 149 9.01 9.95 4.44
C TYR A 149 8.50 10.08 3.01
N GLY A 150 7.19 9.91 2.79
CA GLY A 150 6.53 10.21 1.52
C GLY A 150 6.72 11.66 1.12
N GLY A 151 6.50 12.62 2.01
CA GLY A 151 6.74 14.05 1.74
C GLY A 151 8.22 14.39 1.55
N LEU A 152 9.11 13.78 2.34
CA LEU A 152 10.57 13.98 2.22
C LEU A 152 11.16 13.41 0.91
N SER A 153 10.46 12.48 0.25
CA SER A 153 10.93 11.84 -0.98
C SER A 153 11.22 12.84 -2.10
N ALA A 154 10.44 13.92 -2.22
CA ALA A 154 10.64 14.97 -3.23
C ALA A 154 12.02 15.62 -3.09
N ALA A 155 12.44 15.89 -1.85
CA ALA A 155 13.77 16.42 -1.56
C ALA A 155 14.86 15.40 -1.88
N VAL A 156 14.65 14.11 -1.53
CA VAL A 156 15.59 13.03 -1.85
C VAL A 156 15.78 12.90 -3.36
N PHE A 157 14.70 12.86 -4.15
CA PHE A 157 14.76 12.80 -5.61
C PHE A 157 15.41 14.03 -6.22
N THR A 158 15.14 15.22 -5.68
CA THR A 158 15.79 16.46 -6.12
C THR A 158 17.30 16.41 -5.90
N GLN A 159 17.75 15.91 -4.75
CA GLN A 159 19.18 15.77 -4.48
C GLN A 159 19.83 14.73 -5.41
N ILE A 160 19.19 13.59 -5.65
CA ILE A 160 19.66 12.58 -6.60
C ILE A 160 19.75 13.19 -8.01
N TYR A 161 18.76 13.97 -8.43
CA TYR A 161 18.71 14.65 -9.72
C TYR A 161 19.87 15.64 -9.90
N SER A 162 20.09 16.52 -8.93
CA SER A 162 21.10 17.57 -9.05
C SER A 162 22.53 17.06 -8.80
N VAL A 163 22.73 16.17 -7.82
CA VAL A 163 24.07 15.71 -7.41
C VAL A 163 24.52 14.51 -8.21
N LEU A 164 23.67 13.49 -8.36
CA LEU A 164 24.06 12.21 -8.97
C LEU A 164 23.87 12.20 -10.48
N LEU A 165 22.83 12.88 -10.97
CA LEU A 165 22.41 12.86 -12.37
C LEU A 165 22.80 14.14 -13.13
N HIS A 166 23.50 15.08 -12.49
CA HIS A 166 23.98 16.32 -13.11
C HIS A 166 22.89 17.13 -13.86
N ASN A 167 21.64 17.10 -13.37
CA ASN A 167 20.47 17.72 -13.99
C ASN A 167 20.05 17.13 -15.35
N ASP A 168 20.37 15.86 -15.62
CA ASP A 168 19.90 15.15 -16.81
C ASP A 168 18.53 14.49 -16.56
N SER A 169 17.48 15.06 -17.15
CA SER A 169 16.10 14.53 -17.04
C SER A 169 15.93 13.12 -17.62
N SER A 170 16.65 12.77 -18.69
CA SER A 170 16.59 11.43 -19.29
C SER A 170 17.12 10.35 -18.35
N LYS A 171 18.25 10.64 -17.66
CA LYS A 171 18.83 9.71 -16.69
C LYS A 171 17.95 9.62 -15.44
N PHE A 172 17.29 10.72 -15.06
CA PHE A 172 16.32 10.73 -13.97
C PHE A 172 15.09 9.85 -14.26
N LEU A 173 14.50 9.97 -15.45
CA LEU A 173 13.38 9.11 -15.85
C LEU A 173 13.78 7.63 -15.91
N MET A 174 15.01 7.33 -16.33
CA MET A 174 15.56 5.97 -16.28
C MET A 174 15.70 5.47 -14.84
N LEU A 175 16.13 6.34 -13.92
CA LEU A 175 16.20 6.05 -12.49
C LEU A 175 14.82 5.79 -11.89
N LEU A 176 13.77 6.51 -12.29
CA LEU A 176 12.41 6.21 -11.85
C LEU A 176 11.94 4.86 -12.43
N THR A 177 12.18 4.64 -13.72
CA THR A 177 11.77 3.41 -14.45
C THR A 177 12.37 2.15 -13.85
N ILE A 178 13.66 2.15 -13.54
CA ILE A 178 14.39 0.97 -13.06
C ILE A 178 14.54 0.98 -11.54
N GLY A 179 14.77 2.15 -10.95
CA GLY A 179 15.02 2.30 -9.52
C GLY A 179 13.80 1.94 -8.66
N ILE A 180 12.58 2.34 -9.06
CA ILE A 180 11.37 2.00 -8.29
C ILE A 180 11.16 0.48 -8.27
N PRO A 181 11.15 -0.24 -9.41
CA PRO A 181 11.06 -1.71 -9.40
C PRO A 181 12.21 -2.37 -8.65
N VAL A 182 13.45 -1.89 -8.79
CA VAL A 182 14.60 -2.46 -8.08
C VAL A 182 14.44 -2.33 -6.57
N VAL A 183 13.99 -1.17 -6.06
CA VAL A 183 13.69 -0.99 -4.64
C VAL A 183 12.55 -1.92 -4.21
N CYS A 184 11.49 -2.03 -5.00
CA CYS A 184 10.37 -2.91 -4.71
C CYS A 184 10.79 -4.38 -4.64
N PHE A 185 11.53 -4.88 -5.62
CA PHE A 185 12.02 -6.27 -5.64
C PHE A 185 13.09 -6.54 -4.57
N SER A 186 13.98 -5.57 -4.31
CA SER A 186 14.96 -5.67 -3.23
C SER A 186 14.28 -5.78 -1.87
N MET A 187 13.29 -4.93 -1.60
CA MET A 187 12.50 -5.00 -0.36
C MET A 187 11.63 -6.25 -0.31
N MET A 188 11.11 -6.72 -1.44
CA MET A 188 10.43 -8.02 -1.53
C MET A 188 11.38 -9.15 -1.15
N PHE A 189 12.62 -9.15 -1.64
CA PHE A 189 13.63 -10.15 -1.36
C PHE A 189 14.07 -10.10 0.11
N LEU A 190 14.31 -8.91 0.67
CA LEU A 190 14.65 -8.74 2.10
C LEU A 190 13.51 -9.19 3.01
N CYS A 191 12.26 -8.92 2.62
CA CYS A 191 11.08 -9.43 3.31
C CYS A 191 10.92 -10.94 3.11
N HIS A 192 11.15 -11.48 1.91
CA HIS A 192 10.90 -12.89 1.56
C HIS A 192 11.98 -13.86 2.06
N LEU A 193 13.27 -13.52 1.93
CA LEU A 193 14.37 -14.23 2.63
C LEU A 193 14.18 -14.17 4.14
N GLY A 194 13.32 -13.27 4.60
CA GLY A 194 12.84 -13.25 5.95
C GLY A 194 11.57 -13.99 6.32
N CYS A 195 10.68 -14.13 5.35
CA CYS A 195 9.33 -14.57 5.54
C CYS A 195 9.12 -16.02 5.09
N ILE A 196 10.15 -16.74 4.61
CA ILE A 196 10.09 -18.20 4.45
C ILE A 196 9.72 -18.89 5.79
N SER A 197 10.01 -18.26 6.95
CA SER A 197 9.58 -18.79 8.25
C SER A 197 8.11 -18.48 8.59
N SER A 198 7.54 -17.31 8.23
CA SER A 198 6.17 -16.93 8.63
C SER A 198 5.09 -17.14 7.56
N ALA A 199 5.39 -16.98 6.27
CA ALA A 199 4.41 -17.15 5.20
C ALA A 199 4.00 -18.61 5.01
N THR A 200 4.95 -19.55 5.17
CA THR A 200 4.66 -20.99 5.18
C THR A 200 3.84 -21.40 6.40
N ILE A 201 4.08 -20.79 7.57
CA ILE A 201 3.33 -21.10 8.80
C ILE A 201 1.90 -20.51 8.75
N ILE A 202 1.69 -19.33 8.16
CA ILE A 202 0.36 -18.71 8.10
C ILE A 202 -0.49 -19.31 6.97
N PHE A 203 0.05 -19.51 5.76
CA PHE A 203 -0.70 -20.20 4.70
C PHE A 203 -0.85 -21.70 4.97
N GLY A 204 0.14 -22.35 5.58
CA GLY A 204 0.03 -23.74 6.04
C GLY A 204 -1.05 -23.94 7.10
N ASN A 205 -1.15 -23.06 8.10
CA ASN A 205 -2.22 -23.13 9.11
C ASN A 205 -3.59 -22.69 8.58
N LEU A 206 -3.65 -21.77 7.61
CA LEU A 206 -4.94 -21.35 7.04
C LEU A 206 -5.53 -22.40 6.08
N ILE A 207 -4.68 -23.22 5.44
CA ILE A 207 -5.13 -24.40 4.69
C ILE A 207 -5.58 -25.51 5.65
N LEU A 208 -4.86 -25.76 6.74
CA LEU A 208 -5.28 -26.77 7.73
C LEU A 208 -6.54 -26.39 8.52
N LEU A 209 -6.78 -25.10 8.80
CA LEU A 209 -8.02 -24.65 9.44
C LEU A 209 -9.19 -24.54 8.47
N ARG A 210 -8.94 -24.47 7.16
CA ARG A 210 -9.99 -24.47 6.14
C ARG A 210 -10.51 -25.88 5.82
N ASP A 211 -9.74 -26.93 6.11
CA ASP A 211 -10.22 -28.32 6.03
C ASP A 211 -11.03 -28.77 7.27
N SER A 212 -10.98 -28.03 8.39
CA SER A 212 -11.72 -28.41 9.60
C SER A 212 -13.15 -27.88 9.69
N GLU A 213 -13.57 -26.96 8.81
CA GLU A 213 -14.94 -26.42 8.83
C GLU A 213 -15.65 -26.66 7.50
N GLN A 214 -16.36 -27.81 7.39
CA GLN A 214 -17.62 -28.05 6.65
C GLN A 214 -18.04 -29.53 6.88
N PRO A 215 -19.34 -29.88 6.87
CA PRO A 215 -20.13 -30.06 8.10
C PRO A 215 -20.63 -31.51 8.30
N LEU A 216 -20.72 -31.97 9.55
CA LEU A 216 -21.47 -33.16 9.92
C LEU A 216 -22.84 -32.74 10.45
N GLY A 217 -23.83 -32.72 9.55
CA GLY A 217 -25.24 -32.66 9.90
C GLY A 217 -25.82 -34.06 10.15
N SER A 218 -26.87 -34.08 10.98
CA SER A 218 -27.82 -35.17 11.29
C SER A 218 -27.31 -36.33 12.14
N SER A 219 -28.02 -36.88 13.13
CA SER A 219 -29.27 -36.58 13.85
C SER A 219 -29.25 -37.51 15.09
N ASP A 220 -29.84 -37.09 16.21
CA ASP A 220 -30.85 -37.85 16.96
C ASP A 220 -30.97 -37.41 18.42
N SER A 221 -32.19 -37.02 18.73
CA SER A 221 -32.75 -36.66 20.03
C SER A 221 -33.12 -37.92 20.82
N LEU A 222 -32.78 -37.97 22.11
CA LEU A 222 -33.56 -38.67 23.13
C LEU A 222 -33.10 -38.23 24.53
N GLY A 223 -34.06 -37.76 25.32
CA GLY A 223 -33.85 -37.13 26.62
C GLY A 223 -33.90 -38.06 27.83
N GLN A 224 -33.49 -37.51 28.98
CA GLN A 224 -33.76 -37.83 30.40
C GLN A 224 -32.58 -37.22 31.17
N GLY A 225 -32.69 -36.24 32.06
CA GLY A 225 -33.65 -36.07 33.14
C GLY A 225 -32.98 -36.51 34.45
N LYS A 226 -32.41 -35.57 35.24
CA LYS A 226 -32.40 -35.62 36.71
C LYS A 226 -31.81 -34.37 37.36
N ASP A 227 -32.63 -33.80 38.24
CA ASP A 227 -32.28 -32.81 39.26
C ASP A 227 -31.29 -33.36 40.29
N ASP A 228 -30.46 -32.49 40.90
CA ASP A 228 -30.27 -32.39 42.36
C ASP A 228 -29.33 -31.23 42.76
N LYS A 229 -29.94 -30.13 43.24
CA LYS A 229 -29.76 -29.49 44.56
C LYS A 229 -28.33 -29.19 45.11
N ILE A 230 -28.02 -27.89 45.31
CA ILE A 230 -27.96 -27.18 46.62
C ILE A 230 -27.23 -25.81 46.46
N GLU A 231 -27.88 -24.75 46.96
CA GLU A 231 -27.41 -23.37 47.10
C GLU A 231 -26.18 -23.19 48.02
N SER A 232 -25.36 -22.16 47.74
CA SER A 232 -24.95 -21.22 48.79
C SER A 232 -24.61 -19.82 48.24
N LEU A 233 -25.59 -18.92 48.39
CA LEU A 233 -25.50 -17.57 48.96
C LEU A 233 -24.60 -16.48 48.33
N LEU A 234 -25.30 -15.51 47.74
CA LEU A 234 -25.25 -14.05 47.97
C LEU A 234 -23.99 -13.26 47.59
N GLY A 235 -24.16 -12.42 46.56
CA GLY A 235 -23.33 -11.26 46.27
C GLY A 235 -23.94 -10.32 45.23
N SER A 236 -24.92 -9.51 45.68
CA SER A 236 -25.35 -8.19 45.15
C SER A 236 -25.87 -8.02 43.70
N SER A 237 -27.10 -7.51 43.65
CA SER A 237 -27.79 -6.66 42.65
C SER A 237 -26.87 -5.86 41.70
N THR A 238 -27.18 -5.65 40.42
CA THR A 238 -28.39 -4.95 39.92
C THR A 238 -28.70 -5.33 38.47
N THR A 239 -30.00 -5.37 38.18
CA THR A 239 -30.69 -5.53 36.90
C THR A 239 -30.42 -4.43 35.86
N GLY A 240 -30.41 -4.82 34.58
CA GLY A 240 -30.51 -3.93 33.42
C GLY A 240 -30.37 -4.68 32.09
N THR A 241 -31.45 -5.32 31.65
CA THR A 241 -31.57 -6.10 30.40
C THR A 241 -31.74 -5.22 29.16
N LEU A 242 -31.48 -5.81 27.98
CA LEU A 242 -31.71 -5.37 26.58
C LEU A 242 -30.48 -4.69 25.96
N GLY A 243 -29.91 -5.13 24.84
CA GLY A 243 -30.30 -6.15 23.87
C GLY A 243 -29.73 -5.75 22.50
N SER A 244 -29.12 -6.72 21.83
CA SER A 244 -28.92 -6.83 20.37
C SER A 244 -27.97 -5.90 19.62
N SER A 245 -27.10 -6.59 18.88
CA SER A 245 -26.80 -6.42 17.45
C SER A 245 -25.81 -5.35 16.96
N ASN A 246 -24.80 -5.92 16.31
CA ASN A 246 -24.17 -5.44 15.07
C ASN A 246 -23.38 -4.15 15.18
N ASP A 247 -22.12 -4.28 15.58
CA ASP A 247 -21.08 -3.39 15.07
C ASP A 247 -20.12 -4.24 14.23
N ASP A 248 -20.53 -4.47 12.98
CA ASP A 248 -19.60 -4.71 11.88
C ASP A 248 -18.67 -3.49 11.83
N ASP A 249 -17.48 -3.64 12.41
CA ASP A 249 -16.49 -2.59 12.63
C ASP A 249 -16.16 -1.86 11.30
N PRO A 250 -16.70 -0.64 11.06
CA PRO A 250 -16.43 0.14 9.85
C PRO A 250 -15.12 0.94 9.97
N SER A 251 -14.36 0.74 11.05
CA SER A 251 -13.29 1.66 11.45
C SER A 251 -12.00 1.55 10.62
N GLU A 252 -11.69 0.39 10.02
CA GLU A 252 -10.52 0.29 9.14
C GLU A 252 -10.77 0.91 7.77
N VAL A 253 -11.99 0.76 7.22
CA VAL A 253 -12.35 1.37 5.93
C VAL A 253 -12.57 2.87 6.06
N ALA A 254 -13.16 3.35 7.16
CA ALA A 254 -13.30 4.78 7.45
C ALA A 254 -11.94 5.45 7.69
N PHE A 255 -11.00 4.78 8.36
CA PHE A 255 -9.65 5.31 8.54
C PHE A 255 -8.83 5.32 7.23
N LEU A 256 -8.99 4.30 6.38
CA LEU A 256 -8.38 4.27 5.05
C LEU A 256 -8.99 5.30 4.10
N LEU A 257 -10.28 5.62 4.24
CA LEU A 257 -10.94 6.74 3.55
C LEU A 257 -10.46 8.10 4.06
N ALA A 258 -10.29 8.26 5.37
CA ALA A 258 -9.80 9.51 5.97
C ALA A 258 -8.34 9.83 5.58
N ILE A 259 -7.49 8.81 5.37
CA ILE A 259 -6.13 9.02 4.83
C ILE A 259 -6.15 9.42 3.35
N GLY A 260 -7.22 9.10 2.62
CA GLY A 260 -7.41 9.50 1.22
C GLY A 260 -8.00 10.90 1.03
N GLU A 261 -8.54 11.53 2.08
CA GLU A 261 -9.17 12.87 2.01
C GLU A 261 -8.22 14.04 2.32
N GLU A 262 -7.02 13.79 2.84
CA GLU A 262 -6.06 14.86 3.22
C GLU A 262 -5.09 15.30 2.10
N GLU A 263 -5.40 15.05 0.82
CA GLU A 263 -4.61 15.55 -0.34
C GLU A 263 -5.32 16.66 -1.15
N VAL A 264 -6.28 17.39 -0.55
CA VAL A 264 -7.02 18.50 -1.22
C VAL A 264 -6.66 19.89 -0.69
N LEU A 265 -5.71 20.05 0.24
CA LEU A 265 -5.27 21.38 0.67
C LEU A 265 -3.75 21.46 0.79
N GLU A 266 -3.07 21.70 -0.34
CA GLU A 266 -2.14 22.83 -0.55
C GLU A 266 -1.67 22.92 -2.01
#